data_AF-Q67Z75-F1
#
_entry.id   AF-Q67Z75-F1
#
_cell.length_a   1.000
_cell.length_b   1.000
_cell.length_c   1.000
_cell.angle_alpha   90.00
_cell.angle_beta   90.00
_cell.angle_gamma   90.00
#
_symmetry.space_group_name_H-M   'P 1'
#
loop_
_entity.id
_entity.type
_entity.pdbx_description
1 polymer ?
#
loop_
_entity_poly.entity_id
_entity_poly.type
_entity_poly.pdbx_seq_one_letter_code
_entity_poly.pdbx_strand_id
1 'polypeptide(L)'
;MGSYTVWSCLKHIPQRLAGVAMVAPVVNFRWPSIPKSLMPKDYRREVAKWSVWIANYFPGLLQWLVTQNMFSTTSMLEKNPVYFNDQDIEVLKHIKGFPMLTKEKLRERGVFGTLRSDFLVAFGDWDFDPADLPDPSLSGPEKGSSSVHIWQGYEDKVMPFQLQRCLCRKLPWIRYHEVPKGGHLIVHYDGICDAILKSLLLGEDLPMYKPKAVITEPA
;
A
#
# COMPACT_ATOMS: atom_id res chain seq x y z
N MET A 1 -0.03 -1.63 5.18
CA MET A 1 -0.22 -0.42 6.02
C MET A 1 1.06 0.38 6.25
N GLY A 2 2.28 -0.19 6.27
CA GLY A 2 3.50 0.57 6.60
C GLY A 2 4.05 1.57 5.55
N SER A 3 3.38 1.82 4.42
CA SER A 3 3.91 2.73 3.39
C SER A 3 3.91 4.20 3.80
N TYR A 4 3.08 4.61 4.77
CA TYR A 4 3.02 6.01 5.21
C TYR A 4 4.32 6.47 5.90
N THR A 5 4.96 5.59 6.67
CA THR A 5 6.23 5.92 7.32
C THR A 5 7.32 6.12 6.27
N VAL A 6 7.33 5.30 5.21
CA VAL A 6 8.26 5.44 4.08
C VAL A 6 8.12 6.81 3.42
N TRP A 7 6.89 7.23 3.09
CA TRP A 7 6.65 8.56 2.50
C TRP A 7 7.11 9.70 3.42
N SER A 8 6.88 9.57 4.73
CA SER A 8 7.38 10.52 5.72
C SER A 8 8.92 10.56 5.74
N CYS A 9 9.59 9.40 5.70
CA CYS A 9 11.04 9.33 5.62
C CYS A 9 11.58 9.98 4.33
N LEU A 10 10.94 9.73 3.19
CA LEU A 10 11.31 10.35 1.90
C LEU A 10 11.17 11.87 1.93
N LYS A 11 10.18 12.41 2.65
CA LYS A 11 10.02 13.85 2.83
C LYS A 11 11.08 14.46 3.76
N HIS A 12 11.29 13.84 4.92
CA HIS A 12 12.00 14.49 6.03
C HIS A 12 13.47 14.10 6.17
N ILE A 13 13.82 12.88 5.77
CA ILE A 13 15.18 12.33 5.90
C ILE A 13 15.63 11.54 4.66
N PRO A 14 15.37 12.00 3.42
CA PRO A 14 15.72 11.26 2.21
C PRO A 14 17.20 10.88 2.14
N GLN A 15 18.08 11.76 2.62
CA GLN A 15 19.53 11.56 2.68
C GLN A 15 19.98 10.43 3.62
N ARG A 16 19.10 9.94 4.50
CA ARG A 16 19.40 8.81 5.40
C ARG A 16 18.94 7.46 4.81
N LEU A 17 18.36 7.46 3.61
CA LEU A 17 17.83 6.28 2.94
C LEU A 17 18.79 5.84 1.83
N ALA A 18 19.40 4.66 1.99
CA ALA A 18 20.20 4.03 0.94
C ALA A 18 19.35 3.53 -0.24
N GLY A 19 18.06 3.28 0.01
CA GLY A 19 17.07 2.87 -0.98
C GLY A 19 15.80 2.40 -0.28
N VAL A 20 14.69 2.36 -1.01
CA VAL A 20 13.40 1.89 -0.47
C VAL A 20 12.64 1.06 -1.51
N ALA A 21 12.03 -0.03 -1.06
CA ALA A 21 11.03 -0.78 -1.82
C ALA A 21 9.71 -0.84 -1.03
N MET A 22 8.65 -0.28 -1.59
CA MET A 22 7.29 -0.41 -1.06
C MET A 22 6.53 -1.47 -1.87
N VAL A 23 5.84 -2.37 -1.18
CA VAL A 23 5.07 -3.45 -1.79
C VAL A 23 3.58 -3.26 -1.49
N ALA A 24 2.77 -3.26 -2.55
CA ALA A 24 1.35 -2.92 -2.55
C ALA A 24 1.02 -1.72 -1.62
N PRO A 25 1.70 -0.56 -1.78
CA PRO A 25 1.54 0.53 -0.84
C PRO A 25 0.11 1.07 -0.83
N VAL A 26 -0.35 1.47 0.36
CA VAL A 26 -1.63 2.14 0.51
C VAL A 26 -1.51 3.57 -0.03
N VAL A 27 -2.43 3.96 -0.90
CA VAL A 27 -2.66 5.32 -1.38
C VAL A 27 -3.75 5.98 -0.57
N ASN A 28 -3.49 7.19 -0.07
CA ASN A 28 -4.52 7.98 0.58
C ASN A 28 -5.38 8.68 -0.48
N PHE A 29 -6.67 8.36 -0.52
CA PHE A 29 -7.61 8.98 -1.46
C PHE A 29 -7.76 10.50 -1.29
N ARG A 30 -7.30 11.07 -0.17
CA ARG A 30 -7.34 12.51 0.11
C ARG A 30 -6.18 13.29 -0.51
N TRP A 31 -5.13 12.61 -1.01
CA TRP A 31 -4.03 13.27 -1.70
C TRP A 31 -4.54 14.09 -2.90
N PRO A 32 -4.29 15.42 -2.94
CA PRO A 32 -4.68 16.29 -4.05
C PRO A 32 -4.23 15.77 -5.43
N SER A 33 -3.10 15.07 -5.48
CA SER A 33 -2.51 14.52 -6.69
C SER A 33 -3.31 13.37 -7.31
N ILE A 34 -4.21 12.74 -6.55
CA ILE A 34 -5.07 11.65 -7.01
C ILE A 34 -6.41 12.22 -7.46
N PRO A 35 -6.64 12.38 -8.78
CA PRO A 35 -7.85 13.03 -9.27
C PRO A 35 -9.08 12.17 -8.97
N LYS A 36 -10.17 12.82 -8.54
CA LYS A 36 -11.45 12.14 -8.28
C LYS A 36 -12.02 11.47 -9.55
N SER A 37 -11.68 12.00 -10.72
CA SER A 37 -12.06 11.43 -12.03
C SER A 37 -11.31 10.15 -12.40
N LEU A 38 -10.21 9.79 -11.70
CA LEU A 38 -9.47 8.55 -11.98
C LEU A 38 -10.35 7.32 -11.76
N MET A 39 -11.15 7.35 -10.69
CA MET A 39 -12.11 6.29 -10.36
C MET A 39 -13.38 6.91 -9.75
N PRO A 40 -14.26 7.50 -10.58
CA PRO A 40 -15.36 8.35 -10.13
C PRO A 40 -16.44 7.60 -9.33
N LYS A 41 -16.46 6.26 -9.41
CA LYS A 41 -17.42 5.39 -8.71
C LYS A 41 -16.73 4.36 -7.80
N ASP A 42 -15.49 4.62 -7.37
CA ASP A 42 -14.82 3.71 -6.44
C ASP A 42 -15.38 3.86 -5.01
N TYR A 43 -16.15 2.86 -4.58
CA TYR A 43 -16.73 2.80 -3.24
C TYR A 43 -15.66 2.83 -2.13
N ARG A 44 -14.43 2.38 -2.41
CA ARG A 44 -13.33 2.35 -1.43
C ARG A 44 -13.02 3.73 -0.85
N ARG A 45 -13.19 4.79 -1.65
CA ARG A 45 -12.99 6.18 -1.22
C ARG A 45 -13.96 6.57 -0.12
N GLU A 46 -15.25 6.28 -0.30
CA GLU A 46 -16.27 6.58 0.71
C GLU A 46 -16.12 5.68 1.93
N VAL A 47 -15.82 4.39 1.74
CA VAL A 47 -15.51 3.47 2.84
C VAL A 47 -14.35 4.02 3.67
N ALA A 48 -13.22 4.37 3.06
CA ALA A 48 -12.07 4.93 3.77
C ALA A 48 -12.43 6.23 4.53
N LYS A 49 -13.18 7.14 3.89
CA LYS A 49 -13.62 8.40 4.51
C LYS A 49 -14.48 8.15 5.76
N TRP A 50 -15.49 7.29 5.66
CA TRP A 50 -16.35 6.93 6.79
C TRP A 50 -15.60 6.16 7.86
N SER A 51 -14.75 5.21 7.49
CA SER A 51 -13.90 4.46 8.43
C SER A 51 -12.99 5.38 9.22
N VAL A 52 -12.34 6.38 8.59
CA VAL A 52 -11.51 7.39 9.28
C VAL A 52 -12.36 8.24 10.22
N TRP A 53 -13.57 8.62 9.82
CA TRP A 53 -14.48 9.40 10.66
C TRP A 53 -14.90 8.60 11.92
N ILE A 54 -15.38 7.36 11.75
CA ILE A 54 -15.74 6.48 12.87
C ILE A 54 -14.52 6.21 13.75
N ALA A 55 -13.36 5.94 13.15
CA ALA A 55 -12.12 5.71 13.89
C ALA A 55 -11.72 6.92 14.74
N ASN A 56 -11.94 8.16 14.30
CA ASN A 56 -11.61 9.34 15.11
C ASN A 56 -12.60 9.54 16.26
N TYR A 57 -13.90 9.55 15.96
CA TYR A 57 -14.92 10.03 16.91
C TYR A 57 -15.56 8.94 17.76
N PHE A 58 -15.65 7.71 17.25
CA PHE A 58 -16.34 6.61 17.93
C PHE A 58 -15.48 5.34 18.00
N PRO A 59 -14.28 5.40 18.61
CA PRO A 59 -13.36 4.26 18.64
C PRO A 59 -13.91 3.04 19.38
N GLY A 60 -14.72 3.24 20.43
CA GLY A 60 -15.38 2.14 21.13
C GLY A 60 -16.42 1.43 20.25
N LEU A 61 -17.18 2.19 19.46
CA LEU A 61 -18.12 1.63 18.48
C LEU A 61 -17.36 0.88 17.38
N LEU A 62 -16.26 1.47 16.87
CA LEU A 62 -15.42 0.79 15.87
C LEU A 62 -14.87 -0.52 16.42
N GLN A 63 -14.30 -0.51 17.64
CA GLN A 63 -13.79 -1.72 18.28
C GLN A 63 -14.89 -2.76 18.45
N TRP A 64 -16.07 -2.34 18.91
CA TRP A 64 -17.22 -3.22 19.02
C TRP A 64 -17.61 -3.81 17.65
N LEU A 65 -17.74 -2.98 16.61
CA LEU A 65 -18.09 -3.41 15.25
C LEU A 65 -17.09 -4.45 14.72
N VAL A 66 -15.79 -4.16 14.74
CA VAL A 66 -14.74 -5.06 14.20
C VAL A 66 -14.55 -6.32 15.04
N THR A 67 -15.05 -6.34 16.28
CA THR A 67 -15.05 -7.54 17.15
C THR A 67 -16.39 -8.26 17.18
N GLN A 68 -17.45 -7.71 16.58
CA GLN A 68 -18.73 -8.40 16.37
C GLN A 68 -18.66 -9.28 15.12
N ASN A 69 -19.50 -10.33 15.10
CA ASN A 69 -19.71 -11.16 13.90
C ASN A 69 -20.33 -10.39 12.71
N MET A 70 -20.66 -9.11 12.87
CA MET A 70 -20.98 -8.20 11.76
C MET A 70 -19.79 -8.06 10.79
N PHE A 71 -18.59 -8.22 11.33
CA PHE A 71 -17.41 -8.57 10.58
C PHE A 71 -16.93 -9.97 11.00
N SER A 72 -17.68 -11.02 10.65
CA SER A 72 -17.17 -12.41 10.54
C SER A 72 -16.11 -12.51 9.41
N THR A 73 -15.27 -11.49 9.30
CA THR A 73 -14.48 -11.13 8.13
C THR A 73 -13.02 -11.42 8.37
N THR A 74 -12.62 -12.07 9.45
CA THR A 74 -11.29 -12.70 9.47
C THR A 74 -11.29 -13.94 8.58
N SER A 75 -12.34 -14.77 8.61
CA SER A 75 -12.50 -15.86 7.64
C SER A 75 -12.89 -15.38 6.23
N MET A 76 -13.61 -14.24 6.10
CA MET A 76 -13.91 -13.67 4.78
C MET A 76 -12.79 -12.77 4.22
N LEU A 77 -12.01 -12.01 4.99
CA LEU A 77 -10.81 -11.36 4.41
C LEU A 77 -9.84 -12.42 3.94
N GLU A 78 -9.68 -13.54 4.65
CA GLU A 78 -8.66 -14.52 4.25
C GLU A 78 -8.99 -15.32 2.97
N LYS A 79 -10.25 -15.34 2.48
CA LYS A 79 -10.62 -16.11 1.27
C LYS A 79 -11.74 -15.49 0.41
N ASN A 80 -12.08 -14.21 0.58
CA ASN A 80 -13.13 -13.59 -0.22
C ASN A 80 -12.57 -13.08 -1.57
N PRO A 81 -13.07 -13.62 -2.70
CA PRO A 81 -12.63 -13.21 -4.03
C PRO A 81 -12.97 -11.74 -4.37
N VAL A 82 -13.73 -11.04 -3.52
CA VAL A 82 -13.94 -9.59 -3.62
C VAL A 82 -12.67 -8.80 -3.35
N TYR A 83 -11.81 -9.25 -2.41
CA TYR A 83 -10.62 -8.49 -1.97
C TYR A 83 -9.30 -9.09 -2.44
N PHE A 84 -9.30 -10.40 -2.67
CA PHE A 84 -8.10 -11.15 -3.03
C PHE A 84 -8.32 -11.85 -4.38
N ASN A 85 -7.27 -11.98 -5.17
CA ASN A 85 -7.32 -12.78 -6.39
C ASN A 85 -7.00 -14.25 -6.09
N ASP A 86 -7.04 -15.10 -7.11
CA ASP A 86 -6.88 -16.56 -6.92
C ASP A 86 -5.50 -16.91 -6.34
N GLN A 87 -4.45 -16.16 -6.71
CA GLN A 87 -3.11 -16.36 -6.18
C GLN A 87 -2.99 -15.93 -4.72
N ASP A 88 -3.56 -14.78 -4.35
CA ASP A 88 -3.66 -14.35 -2.95
C ASP A 88 -4.41 -15.39 -2.08
N ILE A 89 -5.52 -15.93 -2.60
CA ILE A 89 -6.31 -16.96 -1.90
C ILE A 89 -5.48 -18.23 -1.70
N GLU A 90 -4.67 -18.62 -2.70
CA GLU A 90 -3.79 -19.78 -2.56
C GLU A 90 -2.72 -19.54 -1.48
N VAL A 91 -2.08 -18.38 -1.48
CA VAL A 91 -1.14 -17.97 -0.42
C VAL A 91 -1.79 -18.07 0.96
N LEU A 92 -3.02 -17.54 1.10
CA LEU A 92 -3.75 -17.52 2.38
C LEU A 92 -4.14 -18.92 2.88
N LYS A 93 -4.04 -19.98 2.06
CA LYS A 93 -4.18 -21.37 2.53
C LYS A 93 -2.92 -21.87 3.27
N HIS A 94 -1.76 -21.30 2.97
CA HIS A 94 -0.46 -21.77 3.46
C HIS A 94 0.17 -20.86 4.52
N ILE A 95 -0.29 -19.62 4.64
CA ILE A 95 0.15 -18.69 5.70
C ILE A 95 -0.85 -18.61 6.85
N LYS A 96 -0.40 -18.20 8.05
CA LYS A 96 -1.26 -17.99 9.23
C LYS A 96 -2.17 -16.75 9.14
N GLY A 97 -2.35 -16.20 7.93
CA GLY A 97 -3.09 -14.96 7.69
C GLY A 97 -2.47 -13.75 8.38
N PHE A 98 -3.31 -12.94 9.01
CA PHE A 98 -2.91 -11.70 9.69
C PHE A 98 -3.17 -11.80 11.21
N PRO A 99 -2.19 -12.27 12.02
CA PRO A 99 -2.42 -12.59 13.42
C PRO A 99 -3.03 -11.45 14.26
N MET A 100 -2.63 -10.20 13.97
CA MET A 100 -3.11 -9.00 14.68
C MET A 100 -4.54 -8.61 14.32
N LEU A 101 -5.05 -9.06 13.18
CA LEU A 101 -6.41 -8.81 12.72
C LEU A 101 -7.40 -9.88 13.18
N THR A 102 -6.95 -10.89 13.93
CA THR A 102 -7.85 -11.90 14.49
C THR A 102 -8.83 -11.27 15.49
N LYS A 103 -10.02 -11.86 15.61
CA LYS A 103 -11.09 -11.34 16.48
C LYS A 103 -10.65 -11.26 17.94
N GLU A 104 -9.90 -12.25 18.39
CA GLU A 104 -9.32 -12.32 19.73
C GLU A 104 -8.34 -11.17 19.95
N LYS A 105 -7.45 -10.92 18.99
CA LYS A 105 -6.48 -9.82 19.07
C LYS A 105 -7.12 -8.45 18.98
N LEU A 106 -8.14 -8.25 18.15
CA LEU A 106 -8.86 -6.97 18.05
C LEU A 106 -9.64 -6.60 19.32
N ARG A 107 -9.91 -7.56 20.22
CA ARG A 107 -10.46 -7.28 21.55
C ARG A 107 -9.42 -6.70 22.51
N GLU A 108 -8.14 -6.98 22.28
CA GLU A 108 -7.05 -6.41 23.08
C GLU A 108 -6.93 -4.91 22.76
N ARG A 109 -7.16 -4.05 23.77
CA ARG A 109 -7.13 -2.59 23.59
C ARG A 109 -5.81 -2.08 23.01
N GLY A 110 -4.69 -2.69 23.38
CA GLY A 110 -3.37 -2.34 22.84
C GLY A 110 -3.30 -2.58 21.34
N VAL A 111 -3.63 -3.79 20.89
CA VAL A 111 -3.60 -4.16 19.48
C VAL A 111 -4.57 -3.31 18.65
N PHE A 112 -5.82 -3.17 19.12
CA PHE A 112 -6.80 -2.32 18.44
C PHE A 112 -6.33 -0.86 18.35
N GLY A 113 -5.79 -0.32 19.45
CA GLY A 113 -5.27 1.04 19.50
C GLY A 113 -4.15 1.27 18.48
N THR A 114 -3.20 0.34 18.37
CA THR A 114 -2.11 0.38 17.39
C THR A 114 -2.66 0.37 15.95
N LEU A 115 -3.48 -0.62 15.61
CA LEU A 115 -4.02 -0.76 14.25
C LEU A 115 -4.90 0.43 13.84
N ARG A 116 -5.71 0.94 14.78
CA ARG A 116 -6.50 2.16 14.59
C ARG A 116 -5.59 3.35 14.31
N SER A 117 -4.51 3.50 15.08
CA SER A 117 -3.58 4.61 14.92
C SER A 117 -2.89 4.55 13.55
N ASP A 118 -2.39 3.38 13.16
CA ASP A 118 -1.79 3.17 11.84
C ASP A 118 -2.79 3.47 10.72
N PHE A 119 -4.06 3.06 10.88
CA PHE A 119 -5.11 3.35 9.91
C PHE A 119 -5.39 4.85 9.78
N LEU A 120 -5.49 5.53 10.92
CA LEU A 120 -5.69 6.98 10.98
C LEU A 120 -4.53 7.74 10.37
N VAL A 121 -3.29 7.29 10.56
CA VAL A 121 -2.13 7.90 9.91
C VAL A 121 -2.13 7.62 8.41
N ALA A 122 -2.38 6.38 7.98
CA ALA A 122 -2.37 6.00 6.57
C ALA A 122 -3.40 6.78 5.71
N PHE A 123 -4.59 7.05 6.25
CA PHE A 123 -5.69 7.75 5.56
C PHE A 123 -6.04 9.11 6.14
N GLY A 124 -5.19 9.63 7.02
CA GLY A 124 -5.35 10.91 7.70
C GLY A 124 -5.18 12.10 6.78
N ASP A 125 -5.17 13.28 7.38
CA ASP A 125 -4.75 14.49 6.67
C ASP A 125 -3.24 14.61 6.79
N TRP A 126 -2.55 14.68 5.65
CA TRP A 126 -1.09 14.80 5.60
C TRP A 126 -0.71 16.23 5.28
N ASP A 127 0.37 16.71 5.86
CA ASP A 127 0.92 18.04 5.58
C ASP A 127 1.71 18.10 4.26
N PHE A 128 1.60 17.05 3.43
CA PHE A 128 2.17 16.99 2.08
C PHE A 128 1.44 15.98 1.20
N ASP A 129 1.55 16.19 -0.11
CA ASP A 129 1.25 15.18 -1.12
C ASP A 129 2.55 14.47 -1.52
N PRO A 130 2.59 13.13 -1.58
CA PRO A 130 3.75 12.41 -2.09
C PRO A 130 4.17 12.82 -3.50
N ALA A 131 3.24 13.29 -4.35
CA ALA A 131 3.52 13.72 -5.71
C ALA A 131 4.36 15.01 -5.81
N ASP A 132 4.46 15.77 -4.71
CA ASP A 132 5.22 17.02 -4.66
C ASP A 132 6.66 16.79 -4.15
N LEU A 133 7.02 15.54 -3.81
CA LEU A 133 8.34 15.23 -3.30
C LEU A 133 9.41 15.37 -4.39
N PRO A 134 10.51 16.10 -4.12
CA PRO A 134 11.63 16.16 -5.03
C PRO A 134 12.30 14.78 -5.13
N ASP A 135 13.07 14.58 -6.20
CA ASP A 135 13.86 13.37 -6.36
C ASP A 135 14.84 13.21 -5.17
N PRO A 136 14.71 12.14 -4.36
CA PRO A 136 15.56 11.90 -3.20
C PRO A 136 17.03 11.78 -3.57
N SER A 137 17.36 11.28 -4.77
CA SER A 137 18.72 11.08 -5.25
C SER A 137 19.49 12.40 -5.46
N LEU A 138 18.76 13.52 -5.60
CA LEU A 138 19.33 14.85 -5.77
C LEU A 138 19.61 15.57 -4.44
N SER A 139 19.14 15.02 -3.32
CA SER A 139 19.10 15.70 -2.02
C SER A 139 20.26 15.35 -1.07
N GLY A 140 21.17 14.47 -1.48
CA GLY A 140 22.28 13.95 -0.65
C GLY A 140 23.69 14.38 -1.10
N PRO A 141 24.69 14.31 -0.20
CA PRO A 141 26.09 14.63 -0.51
C PRO A 141 26.75 13.64 -1.48
N GLU A 142 26.30 12.38 -1.48
CA GLU A 142 26.64 11.38 -2.48
C GLU A 142 25.53 11.32 -3.53
N LYS A 143 25.64 12.18 -4.55
CA LYS A 143 24.74 12.15 -5.72
C LYS A 143 24.80 10.77 -6.37
N GLY A 144 23.72 10.00 -6.31
CA GLY A 144 23.47 8.90 -7.26
C GLY A 144 23.17 7.50 -6.73
N SER A 145 22.95 7.25 -5.44
CA SER A 145 22.78 5.87 -4.94
C SER A 145 21.40 5.49 -4.38
N SER A 146 20.53 6.44 -4.02
CA SER A 146 19.23 6.10 -3.43
C SER A 146 18.18 5.80 -4.51
N SER A 147 17.72 4.55 -4.55
CA SER A 147 16.63 4.12 -5.44
C SER A 147 15.31 3.97 -4.68
N VAL A 148 14.21 4.38 -5.29
CA VAL A 148 12.87 4.17 -4.74
C VAL A 148 12.06 3.30 -5.68
N HIS A 149 11.54 2.20 -5.15
CA HIS A 149 10.79 1.20 -5.87
C HIS A 149 9.37 1.06 -5.32
N ILE A 150 8.39 0.93 -6.21
CA ILE A 150 7.02 0.54 -5.87
C ILE A 150 6.69 -0.73 -6.62
N TRP A 151 6.28 -1.76 -5.89
CA TRP A 151 5.82 -3.04 -6.43
C TRP A 151 4.32 -3.16 -6.23
N GLN A 152 3.58 -3.42 -7.29
CA GLN A 152 2.12 -3.45 -7.27
C GLN A 152 1.59 -4.66 -8.04
N GLY A 153 0.63 -5.37 -7.45
CA GLY A 153 -0.13 -6.39 -8.17
C GLY A 153 -1.08 -5.76 -9.18
N TYR A 154 -1.10 -6.27 -10.41
CA TYR A 154 -2.02 -5.79 -11.45
C TYR A 154 -3.49 -6.12 -11.16
N GLU A 155 -3.75 -7.21 -10.46
CA GLU A 155 -5.07 -7.68 -10.04
C GLU A 155 -5.36 -7.36 -8.57
N ASP A 156 -4.63 -6.41 -7.97
CA ASP A 156 -4.88 -5.96 -6.60
C ASP A 156 -6.27 -5.31 -6.49
N LYS A 157 -7.15 -5.96 -5.73
CA LYS A 157 -8.52 -5.50 -5.47
C LYS A 157 -8.63 -4.70 -4.17
N VAL A 158 -7.59 -4.66 -3.34
CA VAL A 158 -7.53 -3.82 -2.14
C VAL A 158 -7.14 -2.39 -2.53
N MET A 159 -6.03 -2.25 -3.26
CA MET A 159 -5.53 -0.97 -3.77
C MET A 159 -5.31 -1.04 -5.29
N PRO A 160 -6.27 -0.54 -6.09
CA PRO A 160 -6.18 -0.60 -7.55
C PRO A 160 -4.88 0.01 -8.09
N PHE A 161 -4.21 -0.70 -8.99
CA PHE A 161 -2.92 -0.30 -9.55
C PHE A 161 -2.95 1.08 -10.25
N GLN A 162 -4.12 1.51 -10.73
CA GLN A 162 -4.34 2.82 -11.36
C GLN A 162 -3.94 3.97 -10.44
N LEU A 163 -4.14 3.82 -9.13
CA LEU A 163 -3.73 4.82 -8.13
C LEU A 163 -2.21 4.98 -8.12
N GLN A 164 -1.47 3.87 -8.12
CA GLN A 164 -0.01 3.88 -8.15
C GLN A 164 0.53 4.40 -9.48
N ARG A 165 -0.07 4.01 -10.61
CA ARG A 165 0.28 4.59 -11.94
C ARG A 165 0.11 6.11 -11.94
N CYS A 166 -1.01 6.62 -11.42
CA CYS A 166 -1.26 8.05 -11.36
C CYS A 166 -0.18 8.80 -10.58
N LEU A 167 0.24 8.25 -9.43
CA LEU A 167 1.28 8.82 -8.60
C LEU A 167 2.66 8.73 -9.28
N CYS A 168 3.04 7.57 -9.80
CA CYS A 168 4.34 7.34 -10.43
C CYS A 168 4.51 8.14 -11.75
N ARG A 169 3.42 8.53 -12.43
CA ARG A 169 3.51 9.48 -13.56
C ARG A 169 4.04 10.85 -13.15
N LYS A 170 3.75 11.28 -11.92
CA LYS A 170 4.20 12.56 -11.37
C LYS A 170 5.60 12.46 -10.75
N LEU A 171 5.99 11.24 -10.36
CA LEU A 171 7.25 10.93 -9.69
C LEU A 171 8.12 10.01 -10.56
N PRO A 172 8.74 10.52 -11.65
CA PRO A 172 9.48 9.70 -12.60
C PRO A 172 10.74 9.05 -12.01
N TRP A 173 11.19 9.52 -10.84
CA TRP A 173 12.30 8.93 -10.09
C TRP A 173 11.92 7.61 -9.37
N ILE A 174 10.62 7.27 -9.30
CA ILE A 174 10.17 5.98 -8.77
C ILE A 174 10.26 4.90 -9.84
N ARG A 175 10.96 3.80 -9.51
CA ARG A 175 10.95 2.57 -10.29
C ARG A 175 9.68 1.78 -9.98
N TYR A 176 8.71 1.87 -10.89
CA TYR A 176 7.41 1.24 -10.73
C TYR A 176 7.35 -0.15 -11.38
N HIS A 177 7.17 -1.18 -10.57
CA HIS A 177 7.08 -2.58 -10.96
C HIS A 177 5.64 -3.08 -10.83
N GLU A 178 5.12 -3.66 -11.91
CA GLU A 178 3.81 -4.31 -11.90
C GLU A 178 3.97 -5.82 -12.02
N VAL A 179 3.40 -6.56 -11.07
CA VAL A 179 3.41 -8.02 -11.07
C VAL A 179 2.19 -8.51 -11.88
N PRO A 180 2.39 -9.16 -13.05
CA PRO A 180 1.29 -9.72 -13.83
C PRO A 180 0.56 -10.78 -13.03
N LYS A 181 -0.78 -10.77 -13.05
CA LYS A 181 -1.64 -11.64 -12.23
C LYS A 181 -1.40 -11.50 -10.70
N GLY A 182 -0.66 -10.47 -10.29
CA GLY A 182 -0.37 -10.19 -8.89
C GLY A 182 -1.57 -9.57 -8.19
N GLY A 183 -1.93 -10.09 -7.01
CA GLY A 183 -2.92 -9.49 -6.13
C GLY A 183 -2.31 -8.54 -5.10
N HIS A 184 -2.94 -8.39 -3.93
CA HIS A 184 -2.41 -7.52 -2.86
C HIS A 184 -1.24 -8.17 -2.10
N LEU A 185 -1.17 -9.50 -2.10
CA LEU A 185 -0.22 -10.28 -1.30
C LEU A 185 1.01 -10.74 -2.07
N ILE A 186 1.38 -10.01 -3.13
CA ILE A 186 2.51 -10.33 -4.01
C ILE A 186 3.83 -10.60 -3.28
N VAL A 187 4.03 -10.02 -2.09
CA VAL A 187 5.22 -10.29 -1.25
C VAL A 187 5.36 -11.76 -0.87
N HIS A 188 4.26 -12.52 -0.83
CA HIS A 188 4.24 -13.93 -0.46
C HIS A 188 4.31 -14.87 -1.67
N TYR A 189 4.44 -14.35 -2.89
CA TYR A 189 4.49 -15.17 -4.09
C TYR A 189 5.92 -15.64 -4.33
N ASP A 190 6.05 -16.89 -4.79
CA ASP A 190 7.35 -17.50 -5.05
C ASP A 190 8.22 -16.62 -5.97
N GLY A 191 9.44 -16.32 -5.52
CA GLY A 191 10.42 -15.53 -6.26
C GLY A 191 10.20 -14.01 -6.27
N ILE A 192 9.06 -13.48 -5.82
CA ILE A 192 8.82 -12.02 -5.79
C ILE A 192 9.71 -11.32 -4.76
N CYS A 193 9.85 -11.87 -3.56
CA CYS A 193 10.76 -11.31 -2.54
C CYS A 193 12.20 -11.21 -3.08
N ASP A 194 12.69 -12.26 -3.72
CA ASP A 194 14.02 -12.27 -4.32
C ASP A 194 14.16 -11.23 -5.43
N ALA A 195 13.12 -11.07 -6.27
CA ALA A 195 13.08 -10.06 -7.32
C ALA A 195 13.14 -8.64 -6.73
N ILE A 196 12.37 -8.36 -5.69
CA ILE A 196 12.38 -7.05 -5.00
C ILE A 196 13.78 -6.76 -4.44
N LEU A 197 14.40 -7.74 -3.78
CA LEU A 197 15.73 -7.57 -3.20
C LEU A 197 16.81 -7.37 -4.28
N LYS A 198 16.76 -8.12 -5.39
CA LYS A 198 17.68 -7.94 -6.52
C LYS A 198 17.52 -6.57 -7.17
N SER A 199 16.30 -6.11 -7.42
CA SER A 199 16.05 -4.78 -7.95
C SER A 199 16.53 -3.67 -7.02
N LEU A 200 16.30 -3.80 -5.71
CA LEU A 200 16.68 -2.79 -4.71
C LEU A 200 18.19 -2.75 -4.46
N LEU A 201 18.83 -3.91 -4.30
CA LEU A 201 20.23 -4.01 -3.84
C LEU A 201 21.24 -4.08 -4.98
N LEU A 202 20.87 -4.71 -6.09
CA LEU A 202 21.76 -4.95 -7.24
C LEU A 202 21.37 -4.10 -8.47
N GLY A 203 20.18 -3.49 -8.47
CA GLY A 203 19.64 -2.84 -9.66
C GLY A 203 19.27 -3.82 -10.77
N GLU A 204 19.15 -5.12 -10.45
CA GLU A 204 18.86 -6.19 -11.41
C GLU A 204 17.36 -6.44 -11.50
N ASP A 205 16.75 -5.92 -12.56
CA ASP A 205 15.32 -6.11 -12.81
C ASP A 205 15.07 -7.38 -13.65
N LEU A 206 14.35 -8.35 -13.07
CA LEU A 206 13.91 -9.52 -13.82
C LEU A 206 13.07 -9.08 -15.04
N PRO A 207 13.27 -9.67 -16.24
CA PRO A 207 12.61 -9.23 -17.47
C PRO A 207 11.09 -9.08 -17.36
N MET A 208 10.43 -9.96 -16.60
CA MET A 208 8.98 -9.96 -16.41
C MET A 208 8.46 -8.86 -15.47
N TYR A 209 9.33 -8.27 -14.64
CA TYR A 209 8.98 -7.22 -13.68
C TYR A 209 9.75 -5.92 -13.93
N LYS A 210 10.32 -5.76 -15.14
CA LYS A 210 11.02 -4.54 -15.51
C LYS A 210 10.14 -3.31 -15.25
N PRO A 211 10.69 -2.24 -14.64
CA PRO A 211 9.96 -1.03 -14.43
C PRO A 211 9.30 -0.57 -15.73
N LYS A 212 7.98 -0.43 -15.71
CA LYS A 212 7.27 0.04 -16.89
C LYS A 212 7.40 1.56 -16.94
N ALA A 213 7.79 2.11 -18.09
CA ALA A 213 7.44 3.50 -18.38
C ALA A 213 5.92 3.60 -18.23
N VAL A 214 5.42 4.48 -17.35
CA VAL A 214 3.98 4.49 -17.05
C VAL A 214 3.23 4.90 -18.31
N ILE A 215 2.68 3.91 -19.02
CA ILE A 215 2.03 4.12 -20.32
C ILE A 215 0.82 5.03 -20.11
N THR A 216 0.72 6.04 -20.96
CA THR A 216 -0.46 6.87 -21.16
C THR A 216 -1.52 6.00 -21.85
N GLU A 217 -2.26 5.19 -21.11
CA GLU A 217 -3.54 4.71 -21.63
C GLU A 217 -4.50 5.91 -21.66
N PRO A 218 -5.17 6.17 -22.80
CA PRO A 218 -6.12 7.26 -22.90
C PRO A 218 -7.28 7.02 -21.94
N ALA A 219 -7.73 8.11 -21.33
CA ALA A 219 -8.87 8.15 -20.41
C ALA A 219 -10.19 7.74 -21.08
#